data_AF-A0A0P1EQD8-F1
#
_entry.id   AF-A0A0P1EQD8-F1
#
_cell.length_a   1.000
_cell.length_b   1.000
_cell.length_c   1.000
_cell.angle_alpha   90.00
_cell.angle_beta   90.00
_cell.angle_gamma   90.00
#
_symmetry.space_group_name_H-M   'P 1'
#
loop_
_entity.id
_entity.type
_entity.pdbx_description
1 polymer ?
#
loop_
_entity_poly.entity_id
_entity_poly.type
_entity_poly.pdbx_seq_one_letter_code
_entity_poly.pdbx_strand_id
1 'polypeptide(L)'
;MRLLICAAILTTNVASSAVASETVSLATPPASAHQVITTLSKDIYRLAERSGGTPEQWRTLENKALTALKHVEGQSPETLVAQDAKGRTPLMLAASAGYLPIVRVLLENASVTASIEHKNPEGADAYDLALLASRINLRTCHPTSENPFQLVPFMVTQPYYEARQPYPEILTLLEEAGADPSQETARTLWLKNCSNPSTKHQQAIATSSNLPQTLADIRHDVDRKAKLQEIREGADLLREIFAPRVQSGKMSQKELDAEIAKLYAQSGFEPPTAATGDSQ
;
A
#
# COMPACT_ATOMS: atom_id res chain seq x y z
N MET A 1 -1.19 89.72 -27.24
CA MET A 1 -0.22 90.74 -26.77
C MET A 1 -0.66 91.21 -25.38
N ARG A 2 0.26 91.21 -24.40
CA ARG A 2 0.12 91.48 -22.94
C ARG A 2 -0.46 90.31 -22.12
N LEU A 3 0.35 89.55 -21.36
CA LEU A 3 0.92 89.83 -20.01
C LEU A 3 -0.15 90.17 -18.96
N LEU A 4 -0.35 89.32 -17.95
CA LEU A 4 0.28 89.46 -16.63
C LEU A 4 -0.22 88.43 -15.61
N ILE A 5 0.68 88.16 -14.68
CA ILE A 5 0.68 87.25 -13.52
C ILE A 5 -0.41 87.64 -12.51
N CYS A 6 -1.06 86.65 -11.91
CA CYS A 6 -1.60 86.77 -10.56
C CYS A 6 -1.47 85.44 -9.81
N ALA A 7 -0.71 85.46 -8.73
CA ALA A 7 -0.53 84.37 -7.80
C ALA A 7 -1.67 84.37 -6.77
N ALA A 8 -2.25 83.21 -6.49
CA ALA A 8 -3.01 82.99 -5.26
C ALA A 8 -2.83 81.53 -4.81
N ILE A 9 -2.28 81.41 -3.61
CA ILE A 9 -2.08 80.22 -2.79
C ILE A 9 -3.45 79.61 -2.42
N LEU A 10 -3.60 78.29 -2.41
CA LEU A 10 -4.13 77.53 -1.25
C LEU A 10 -4.19 76.01 -1.50
N THR A 11 -3.51 75.30 -0.59
CA THR A 11 -3.87 74.04 0.08
C THR A 11 -4.03 72.72 -0.68
N THR A 12 -3.15 71.79 -0.28
CA THR A 12 -3.35 70.37 0.05
C THR A 12 -3.79 69.42 -1.07
N ASN A 13 -2.89 68.52 -1.46
CA ASN A 13 -3.11 67.09 -1.26
C ASN A 13 -1.78 66.32 -1.33
N VAL A 14 -1.47 65.54 -0.29
CA VAL A 14 -0.37 64.57 -0.33
C VAL A 14 -0.86 63.39 -1.15
N ALA A 15 -0.40 63.31 -2.40
CA ALA A 15 -0.62 62.14 -3.23
C ALA A 15 0.22 60.98 -2.69
N SER A 16 -0.43 60.05 -2.00
CA SER A 16 0.13 58.74 -1.71
C SER A 16 0.18 57.95 -3.03
N SER A 17 1.36 57.86 -3.63
CA SER A 17 1.61 57.01 -4.79
C SER A 17 1.65 55.55 -4.32
N ALA A 18 0.52 54.86 -4.43
CA ALA A 18 0.47 53.42 -4.32
C ALA A 18 1.18 52.81 -5.53
N VAL A 19 2.40 52.30 -5.31
CA VAL A 19 3.06 51.39 -6.25
C VAL A 19 2.27 50.09 -6.22
N ALA A 20 1.53 49.82 -7.31
CA ALA A 20 0.89 48.54 -7.52
C ALA A 20 1.99 47.49 -7.74
N SER A 21 2.32 46.75 -6.67
CA SER A 21 3.07 45.52 -6.76
C SER A 21 2.12 44.45 -7.32
N GLU A 22 2.21 44.16 -8.61
CA GLU A 22 1.65 42.93 -9.17
C GLU A 22 2.34 41.74 -8.51
N THR A 23 1.67 41.16 -7.52
CA THR A 23 2.03 39.84 -7.01
C THR A 23 1.66 38.84 -8.10
N VAL A 24 2.67 38.37 -8.84
CA VAL A 24 2.55 37.14 -9.61
C VAL A 24 2.24 36.03 -8.61
N SER A 25 0.96 35.70 -8.48
CA SER A 25 0.50 34.53 -7.77
C SER A 25 1.10 33.33 -8.49
N LEU A 26 2.18 32.78 -7.93
CA LEU A 26 2.65 31.44 -8.26
C LEU A 26 1.59 30.47 -7.74
N ALA A 27 0.46 30.39 -8.46
CA ALA A 27 -0.56 29.41 -8.21
C ALA A 27 0.13 28.04 -8.31
N THR A 28 0.16 27.31 -7.19
CA THR A 28 0.60 25.92 -7.18
C THR A 28 -0.11 25.22 -8.33
N PRO A 29 0.61 24.52 -9.22
CA PRO A 29 -0.03 23.83 -10.33
C PRO A 29 -1.15 22.93 -9.80
N PRO A 30 -2.30 22.84 -10.50
CA PRO A 30 -3.41 22.03 -10.04
C PRO A 30 -2.92 20.60 -9.78
N ALA A 31 -3.40 20.01 -8.68
CA ALA A 31 -3.01 18.66 -8.33
C ALA A 31 -3.43 17.70 -9.46
N SER A 32 -2.52 16.84 -9.92
CA SER A 32 -2.85 15.73 -10.81
C SER A 32 -3.44 14.55 -10.03
N ALA A 33 -4.16 13.67 -10.71
CA ALA A 33 -4.70 12.46 -10.10
C ALA A 33 -3.61 11.58 -9.44
N HIS A 34 -2.41 11.47 -10.04
CA HIS A 34 -1.28 10.77 -9.41
C HIS A 34 -0.80 11.45 -8.13
N GLN A 35 -0.81 12.79 -8.08
CA GLN A 35 -0.42 13.52 -6.87
C GLN A 35 -1.41 13.27 -5.74
N VAL A 36 -2.71 13.18 -6.04
CA VAL A 36 -3.74 12.79 -5.05
C VAL A 36 -3.46 11.40 -4.49
N ILE A 37 -3.27 10.41 -5.37
CA ILE A 37 -3.01 9.01 -4.97
C ILE A 37 -1.70 8.87 -4.18
N THR A 38 -0.64 9.55 -4.62
CA THR A 38 0.67 9.54 -3.94
C THR A 38 0.59 10.23 -2.58
N THR A 39 -0.20 11.30 -2.47
CA THR A 39 -0.43 11.99 -1.19
C THR A 39 -1.19 11.09 -0.22
N LEU A 40 -2.24 10.40 -0.69
CA LEU A 40 -2.96 9.41 0.12
C LEU A 40 -2.01 8.33 0.65
N SER A 41 -1.12 7.80 -0.19
CA SER A 41 -0.13 6.81 0.24
C SER A 41 0.77 7.30 1.37
N LYS A 42 1.30 8.52 1.24
CA LYS A 42 2.15 9.14 2.27
C LYS A 42 1.37 9.44 3.55
N ASP A 43 0.13 9.91 3.43
CA ASP A 43 -0.72 10.19 4.58
C ASP A 43 -1.08 8.89 5.32
N ILE A 44 -1.35 7.80 4.58
CA ILE A 44 -1.60 6.48 5.18
C ILE A 44 -0.37 6.01 5.94
N TYR A 45 0.80 5.99 5.30
CA TYR A 45 2.06 5.60 5.94
C TYR A 45 2.31 6.38 7.24
N ARG A 46 2.21 7.72 7.19
CA ARG A 46 2.48 8.59 8.35
C ARG A 46 1.53 8.32 9.53
N LEU A 47 0.25 8.09 9.25
CA LEU A 47 -0.71 7.76 10.31
C LEU A 47 -0.45 6.35 10.87
N ALA A 48 0.00 5.42 10.04
CA ALA A 48 0.23 4.03 10.44
C ALA A 48 1.46 3.92 11.34
N GLU A 49 2.54 4.61 10.94
CA GLU A 49 3.77 4.73 11.73
C GLU A 49 3.52 5.38 13.09
N ARG A 50 2.64 6.39 13.16
CA ARG A 50 2.37 7.12 14.40
C ARG A 50 1.47 6.35 15.38
N SER A 51 0.47 5.64 14.88
CA SER A 51 -0.59 5.10 15.75
C SER A 51 -1.20 3.77 15.29
N GLY A 52 -0.69 3.12 14.24
CA GLY A 52 -1.30 1.95 13.60
C GLY A 52 -2.59 2.26 12.83
N GLY A 53 -3.28 3.34 13.21
CA GLY A 53 -4.47 3.91 12.58
C GLY A 53 -5.75 3.10 12.79
N THR A 54 -6.89 3.78 12.95
CA THR A 54 -8.21 3.13 13.03
C THR A 54 -8.93 3.14 11.68
N PRO A 55 -9.92 2.24 11.44
CA PRO A 55 -10.74 2.25 10.24
C PRO A 55 -11.35 3.63 9.90
N GLU A 56 -11.78 4.39 10.91
CA GLU A 56 -12.35 5.73 10.76
C GLU A 56 -11.30 6.75 10.32
N GLN A 57 -10.12 6.74 10.92
CA GLN A 57 -9.03 7.65 10.55
C GLN A 57 -8.57 7.39 9.11
N TRP A 58 -8.51 6.11 8.71
CA TRP A 58 -8.24 5.73 7.33
C TRP A 58 -9.29 6.25 6.37
N ARG A 59 -10.57 6.13 6.73
CA ARG A 59 -11.69 6.66 5.94
C ARG A 59 -11.63 8.17 5.79
N THR A 60 -11.17 8.90 6.82
CA THR A 60 -10.94 10.35 6.72
C THR A 60 -9.88 10.68 5.65
N LEU A 61 -8.78 9.93 5.59
CA LEU A 61 -7.75 10.14 4.55
C LEU A 61 -8.27 9.80 3.15
N GLU A 62 -9.03 8.71 3.02
CA GLU A 62 -9.67 8.31 1.77
C GLU A 62 -10.64 9.38 1.29
N ASN A 63 -11.52 9.87 2.16
CA ASN A 63 -12.48 10.94 1.84
C ASN A 63 -11.77 12.23 1.42
N LYS A 64 -10.68 12.60 2.10
CA LYS A 64 -9.85 13.75 1.71
C LYS A 64 -9.29 13.57 0.29
N ALA A 65 -8.81 12.37 -0.04
CA ALA A 65 -8.32 12.05 -1.38
C ALA A 65 -9.44 12.04 -2.43
N LEU A 66 -10.62 11.53 -2.10
CA LEU A 66 -11.79 11.53 -2.99
C LEU A 66 -12.25 12.96 -3.32
N THR A 67 -12.32 13.84 -2.32
CA THR A 67 -12.63 15.26 -2.52
C THR A 67 -11.59 15.94 -3.42
N ALA A 68 -10.30 15.66 -3.18
CA ALA A 68 -9.24 16.18 -4.03
C ALA A 68 -9.37 15.66 -5.47
N LEU A 69 -9.66 14.37 -5.66
CA LEU A 69 -9.82 13.76 -6.97
C LEU A 69 -11.01 14.35 -7.75
N LYS A 70 -12.15 14.59 -7.08
CA LYS A 70 -13.30 15.27 -7.72
C LYS A 70 -12.96 16.72 -8.11
N HIS A 71 -12.11 17.40 -7.34
CA HIS A 71 -11.59 18.71 -7.76
C HIS A 71 -10.69 18.61 -9.00
N VAL A 72 -9.80 17.60 -9.06
CA VAL A 72 -8.97 17.31 -10.24
C VAL A 72 -9.84 17.03 -11.47
N GLU A 73 -10.88 16.22 -11.33
CA GLU A 73 -11.82 15.91 -12.42
C GLU A 73 -12.48 17.18 -13.00
N GLY A 74 -12.80 18.17 -12.16
CA GLY A 74 -13.40 19.44 -12.62
C GLY A 74 -12.42 20.47 -13.19
N GLN A 75 -11.13 20.42 -12.82
CA GLN A 75 -10.13 21.44 -13.20
C GLN A 75 -9.14 20.95 -14.27
N SER A 76 -8.82 19.66 -14.25
CA SER A 76 -7.77 19.04 -15.06
C SER A 76 -8.14 17.58 -15.38
N PRO A 77 -9.30 17.33 -16.02
CA PRO A 77 -9.81 15.99 -16.31
C PRO A 77 -8.86 15.13 -17.16
N GLU A 78 -8.04 15.75 -18.01
CA GLU A 78 -7.02 15.05 -18.82
C GLU A 78 -6.00 14.29 -17.96
N THR A 79 -5.80 14.72 -16.71
CA THR A 79 -4.87 14.06 -15.79
C THR A 79 -5.40 12.73 -15.26
N LEU A 80 -6.70 12.42 -15.42
CA LEU A 80 -7.31 11.16 -15.01
C LEU A 80 -6.83 9.96 -15.83
N VAL A 81 -6.30 10.20 -17.04
CA VAL A 81 -5.75 9.18 -17.96
C VAL A 81 -4.29 9.42 -18.33
N ALA A 82 -3.70 10.54 -17.89
CA ALA A 82 -2.28 10.82 -18.10
C ALA A 82 -1.40 9.71 -17.53
N GLN A 83 -0.20 9.55 -18.06
CA GLN A 83 0.76 8.58 -17.54
C GLN A 83 1.77 9.26 -16.62
N ASP A 84 2.19 8.56 -15.55
CA ASP A 84 3.36 8.96 -14.76
C ASP A 84 4.67 8.62 -15.48
N ALA A 85 5.81 8.92 -14.85
CA ALA A 85 7.13 8.62 -15.40
C ALA A 85 7.42 7.11 -15.60
N LYS A 86 6.58 6.23 -15.05
CA LYS A 86 6.63 4.77 -15.27
C LYS A 86 5.59 4.31 -16.30
N GLY A 87 4.95 5.25 -17.00
CA GLY A 87 3.90 4.96 -17.97
C GLY A 87 2.58 4.50 -17.34
N ARG A 88 2.37 4.72 -16.04
CA ARG A 88 1.16 4.24 -15.35
C ARG A 88 0.07 5.30 -15.33
N THR A 89 -1.16 4.92 -15.63
CA THR A 89 -2.33 5.77 -15.42
C THR A 89 -2.65 5.90 -13.92
N PRO A 90 -3.48 6.87 -13.49
CA PRO A 90 -3.97 6.95 -12.12
C PRO A 90 -4.70 5.68 -11.68
N LEU A 91 -5.48 5.06 -12.59
CA LEU A 91 -6.18 3.80 -12.30
C LEU A 91 -5.19 2.67 -11.99
N MET A 92 -4.14 2.50 -12.80
CA MET A 92 -3.06 1.55 -12.54
C MET A 92 -2.41 1.75 -11.17
N LEU A 93 -2.12 3.02 -10.82
CA LEU A 93 -1.50 3.34 -9.54
C LEU A 93 -2.44 3.04 -8.36
N ALA A 94 -3.72 3.41 -8.47
CA ALA A 94 -4.71 3.17 -7.42
C ALA A 94 -4.99 1.67 -7.23
N ALA A 95 -5.12 0.91 -8.32
CA ALA A 95 -5.35 -0.52 -8.30
C ALA A 95 -4.18 -1.28 -7.65
N SER A 96 -2.95 -1.00 -8.08
CA SER A 96 -1.74 -1.58 -7.49
C SER A 96 -1.58 -1.23 -6.00
N ALA A 97 -1.89 0.03 -5.64
CA ALA A 97 -1.80 0.50 -4.26
C ALA A 97 -2.93 -0.02 -3.35
N GLY A 98 -3.97 -0.64 -3.90
CA GLY A 98 -5.11 -1.19 -3.15
C GLY A 98 -6.12 -0.13 -2.67
N TYR A 99 -6.20 1.03 -3.33
CA TYR A 99 -7.11 2.12 -2.93
C TYR A 99 -8.48 1.97 -3.57
N LEU A 100 -9.22 0.95 -3.12
CA LEU A 100 -10.55 0.59 -3.62
C LEU A 100 -11.52 1.80 -3.81
N PRO A 101 -11.68 2.73 -2.84
CA PRO A 101 -12.57 3.88 -3.04
C PRO A 101 -12.14 4.79 -4.20
N ILE A 102 -10.83 4.94 -4.42
CA ILE A 102 -10.27 5.73 -5.50
C ILE A 102 -10.48 5.02 -6.85
N VAL A 103 -10.25 3.71 -6.90
CA VAL A 103 -10.54 2.88 -8.08
C VAL A 103 -12.00 3.04 -8.49
N ARG A 104 -12.94 2.92 -7.54
CA ARG A 104 -14.38 3.08 -7.81
C ARG A 104 -14.70 4.43 -8.46
N VAL A 105 -14.22 5.52 -7.86
CA VAL A 105 -14.49 6.88 -8.39
C VAL A 105 -13.82 7.13 -9.74
N LEU A 106 -12.61 6.61 -9.97
CA LEU A 106 -11.95 6.72 -11.28
C LEU A 106 -12.76 6.02 -12.37
N LEU A 107 -13.32 4.83 -12.08
CA LEU A 107 -14.12 4.04 -13.03
C LEU A 107 -15.49 4.66 -13.34
N GLU A 108 -15.96 5.67 -12.59
CA GLU A 108 -17.15 6.45 -12.96
C GLU A 108 -16.90 7.35 -14.19
N ASN A 109 -15.65 7.65 -14.51
CA ASN A 109 -15.29 8.54 -15.60
C ASN A 109 -15.13 7.79 -16.92
N ALA A 110 -15.87 8.21 -17.95
CA ALA A 110 -15.87 7.55 -19.26
C ALA A 110 -14.50 7.55 -19.96
N SER A 111 -13.65 8.56 -19.72
CA SER A 111 -12.31 8.58 -20.32
C SER A 111 -11.41 7.53 -19.68
N VAL A 112 -11.58 7.28 -18.38
CA VAL A 112 -10.84 6.23 -17.66
C VAL A 112 -11.25 4.86 -18.16
N THR A 113 -12.56 4.56 -18.24
CA THR A 113 -13.05 3.27 -18.74
C THR A 113 -12.73 3.05 -20.22
N ALA A 114 -12.75 4.10 -21.05
CA ALA A 114 -12.28 4.00 -22.44
C ALA A 114 -10.78 3.65 -22.58
N SER A 115 -10.00 3.83 -21.50
CA SER A 115 -8.58 3.50 -21.42
C SER A 115 -8.27 2.31 -20.49
N ILE A 116 -9.26 1.48 -20.18
CA ILE A 116 -9.16 0.41 -19.17
C ILE A 116 -8.04 -0.61 -19.48
N GLU A 117 -7.85 -0.94 -20.77
CA GLU A 117 -6.81 -1.86 -21.26
C GLU A 117 -5.51 -1.16 -21.64
N HIS A 118 -5.34 0.12 -21.26
CA HIS A 118 -4.07 0.80 -21.47
C HIS A 118 -2.95 0.03 -20.76
N LYS A 119 -1.79 -0.12 -21.40
CA LYS A 119 -0.65 -0.88 -20.86
C LYS A 119 0.55 0.02 -20.62
N ASN A 120 1.21 -0.18 -19.49
CA ASN A 120 2.47 0.47 -19.18
C ASN A 120 3.62 -0.14 -20.03
N PRO A 121 4.87 0.38 -19.94
CA PRO A 121 6.01 -0.15 -20.68
C PRO A 121 6.40 -1.61 -20.36
N GLU A 122 5.93 -2.17 -19.24
CA GLU A 122 6.10 -3.59 -18.90
C GLU A 122 5.00 -4.47 -19.51
N GLY A 123 4.03 -3.88 -20.22
CA GLY A 123 2.89 -4.57 -20.80
C GLY A 123 1.72 -4.77 -19.83
N ALA A 124 1.81 -4.25 -18.61
CA ALA A 124 0.79 -4.41 -17.57
C ALA A 124 -0.26 -3.30 -17.61
N ASP A 125 -1.52 -3.67 -17.46
CA ASP A 125 -2.63 -2.74 -17.23
C ASP A 125 -3.01 -2.64 -15.74
N ALA A 126 -4.16 -2.03 -15.42
CA ALA A 126 -4.60 -1.89 -14.03
C ALA A 126 -4.95 -3.23 -13.37
N TYR A 127 -5.46 -4.20 -14.14
CA TYR A 127 -5.80 -5.55 -13.65
C TYR A 127 -4.53 -6.32 -13.31
N ASP A 128 -3.58 -6.33 -14.23
CA ASP A 128 -2.26 -6.93 -14.02
C ASP A 128 -1.55 -6.36 -12.78
N LEU A 129 -1.56 -5.04 -12.62
CA LEU A 129 -0.89 -4.39 -11.49
C LEU A 129 -1.62 -4.56 -10.15
N ALA A 130 -2.93 -4.85 -10.15
CA ALA A 130 -3.66 -5.26 -8.95
C ALA A 130 -3.24 -6.67 -8.50
N LEU A 131 -3.07 -7.60 -9.44
CA LEU A 131 -2.54 -8.94 -9.16
C LEU A 131 -1.09 -8.89 -8.66
N LEU A 132 -0.28 -8.01 -9.23
CA LEU A 132 1.14 -7.81 -8.90
C LEU A 132 1.36 -6.88 -7.70
N ALA A 133 0.31 -6.45 -7.01
CA ALA A 133 0.43 -5.53 -5.90
C ALA A 133 1.40 -6.04 -4.83
N SER A 134 2.30 -5.18 -4.34
CA SER A 134 3.33 -5.57 -3.38
C SER A 134 2.76 -6.11 -2.07
N ARG A 135 1.53 -5.72 -1.70
CA ARG A 135 0.81 -6.24 -0.52
C ARG A 135 0.48 -7.73 -0.62
N ILE A 136 0.36 -8.24 -1.84
CA ILE A 136 0.19 -9.67 -2.10
C ILE A 136 1.56 -10.29 -2.29
N ASN A 137 2.38 -9.68 -3.15
CA ASN A 137 3.51 -10.38 -3.75
C ASN A 137 4.80 -10.34 -2.93
N LEU A 138 5.00 -9.34 -2.06
CA LEU A 138 6.27 -9.18 -1.34
C LEU A 138 6.65 -10.46 -0.56
N ARG A 139 5.70 -11.03 0.19
CA ARG A 139 5.94 -12.26 0.97
C ARG A 139 6.00 -13.50 0.09
N THR A 140 5.27 -13.54 -1.02
CA THR A 140 5.37 -14.65 -1.98
C THR A 140 6.73 -14.69 -2.68
N CYS A 141 7.32 -13.50 -2.93
CA CYS A 141 8.60 -13.33 -3.62
C CYS A 141 9.82 -13.36 -2.71
N HIS A 142 9.64 -13.01 -1.45
CA HIS A 142 10.68 -13.04 -0.43
C HIS A 142 10.14 -13.78 0.80
N PRO A 143 9.95 -15.11 0.69
CA PRO A 143 9.36 -15.91 1.77
C PRO A 143 10.26 -15.93 3.00
N THR A 144 11.57 -15.80 2.80
CA THR A 144 12.57 -15.54 3.82
C THR A 144 13.06 -14.10 3.66
N SER A 145 13.01 -13.31 4.73
CA SER A 145 13.65 -11.99 4.73
C SER A 145 14.97 -12.07 5.47
N GLU A 146 16.07 -11.78 4.77
CA GLU A 146 17.39 -11.66 5.38
C GLU A 146 17.52 -10.38 6.22
N ASN A 147 16.67 -9.38 5.94
CA ASN A 147 16.65 -8.11 6.65
C ASN A 147 15.20 -7.70 7.01
N PRO A 148 14.73 -7.98 8.24
CA PRO A 148 13.37 -7.65 8.65
C PRO A 148 13.09 -6.14 8.60
N PHE A 149 14.09 -5.26 8.67
CA PHE A 149 13.90 -3.81 8.59
C PHE A 149 13.44 -3.34 7.21
N GLN A 150 13.74 -4.08 6.13
CA GLN A 150 13.22 -3.76 4.80
C GLN A 150 11.70 -3.98 4.68
N LEU A 151 11.13 -4.78 5.58
CA LEU A 151 9.69 -5.04 5.62
C LEU A 151 8.92 -3.97 6.41
N VAL A 152 9.60 -3.11 7.17
CA VAL A 152 8.96 -2.11 8.04
C VAL A 152 7.94 -1.26 7.29
N PRO A 153 8.25 -0.69 6.10
CA PRO A 153 7.26 0.11 5.38
C PRO A 153 6.00 -0.67 4.98
N PHE A 154 6.14 -1.98 4.82
CA PHE A 154 5.02 -2.84 4.49
C PHE A 154 4.20 -3.18 5.73
N MET A 155 4.88 -3.55 6.82
CA MET A 155 4.30 -3.93 8.09
C MET A 155 3.53 -2.78 8.74
N VAL A 156 4.07 -1.56 8.76
CA VAL A 156 3.39 -0.43 9.43
C VAL A 156 2.05 -0.11 8.77
N THR A 157 1.95 -0.24 7.45
CA THR A 157 0.70 -0.01 6.71
C THR A 157 -0.22 -1.22 6.64
N GLN A 158 0.22 -2.40 7.10
CA GLN A 158 -0.55 -3.64 7.00
C GLN A 158 -1.96 -3.55 7.61
N PRO A 159 -2.18 -2.90 8.77
CA PRO A 159 -3.52 -2.76 9.35
C PRO A 159 -4.53 -2.05 8.45
N TYR A 160 -4.08 -1.11 7.60
CA TYR A 160 -4.95 -0.46 6.61
C TYR A 160 -5.54 -1.48 5.65
N TYR A 161 -4.71 -2.39 5.13
CA TYR A 161 -5.09 -3.38 4.12
C TYR A 161 -5.87 -4.54 4.71
N GLU A 162 -5.53 -4.99 5.93
CA GLU A 162 -6.25 -6.07 6.60
C GLU A 162 -7.70 -5.70 6.87
N ALA A 163 -7.95 -4.46 7.26
CA ALA A 163 -9.29 -3.92 7.50
C ALA A 163 -10.13 -3.77 6.22
N ARG A 164 -9.51 -3.81 5.03
CA ARG A 164 -10.16 -3.49 3.74
C ARG A 164 -10.27 -4.67 2.80
N GLN A 165 -9.29 -5.57 2.81
CA GLN A 165 -9.17 -6.66 1.84
C GLN A 165 -9.47 -6.20 0.40
N PRO A 166 -8.76 -5.17 -0.12
CA PRO A 166 -9.27 -4.39 -1.25
C PRO A 166 -9.18 -5.12 -2.60
N TYR A 167 -8.25 -6.07 -2.74
CA TYR A 167 -7.86 -6.59 -4.05
C TYR A 167 -8.93 -7.45 -4.75
N PRO A 168 -9.65 -8.38 -4.08
CA PRO A 168 -10.73 -9.12 -4.73
C PRO A 168 -11.77 -8.18 -5.36
N GLU A 169 -12.20 -7.16 -4.62
CA GLU A 169 -13.20 -6.21 -5.12
C GLU A 169 -12.63 -5.28 -6.21
N ILE A 170 -11.35 -4.88 -6.12
CA ILE A 170 -10.69 -4.14 -7.20
C ILE A 170 -10.67 -4.95 -8.49
N LEU A 171 -10.32 -6.24 -8.44
CA LEU A 171 -10.32 -7.11 -9.63
C LEU A 171 -11.72 -7.22 -10.22
N THR A 172 -12.75 -7.45 -9.40
CA THR A 172 -14.15 -7.47 -9.84
C THR A 172 -14.56 -6.16 -10.51
N LEU A 173 -14.24 -5.00 -9.91
CA LEU A 173 -14.59 -3.71 -10.50
C LEU A 173 -13.89 -3.46 -11.84
N LEU A 174 -12.63 -3.89 -11.99
CA LEU A 174 -11.90 -3.76 -13.24
C LEU A 174 -12.50 -4.66 -14.34
N GLU A 175 -12.86 -5.90 -14.00
CA GLU A 175 -13.57 -6.83 -14.89
C GLU A 175 -14.93 -6.27 -15.33
N GLU A 176 -15.73 -5.77 -14.39
CA GLU A 176 -17.03 -5.13 -14.67
C GLU A 176 -16.89 -3.88 -15.54
N ALA A 177 -15.76 -3.18 -15.43
CA ALA A 177 -15.42 -2.04 -16.27
C ALA A 177 -14.85 -2.43 -17.66
N GLY A 178 -14.70 -3.73 -17.93
CA GLY A 178 -14.27 -4.26 -19.23
C GLY A 178 -12.77 -4.52 -19.36
N ALA A 179 -12.02 -4.58 -18.26
CA ALA A 179 -10.64 -5.08 -18.30
C ALA A 179 -10.61 -6.57 -18.66
N ASP A 180 -9.63 -6.99 -19.47
CA ASP A 180 -9.36 -8.42 -19.71
C ASP A 180 -8.89 -9.10 -18.41
N PRO A 181 -9.62 -10.12 -17.89
CA PRO A 181 -9.22 -10.85 -16.68
C PRO A 181 -8.06 -11.83 -16.91
N SER A 182 -7.46 -11.85 -18.10
CA SER A 182 -6.31 -12.69 -18.40
C SER A 182 -5.17 -12.45 -17.40
N GLN A 183 -4.71 -13.54 -16.79
CA GLN A 183 -3.68 -13.51 -15.74
C GLN A 183 -2.28 -13.75 -16.31
N GLU A 184 -2.14 -13.86 -17.64
CA GLU A 184 -0.90 -14.28 -18.29
C GLU A 184 0.22 -13.25 -18.20
N THR A 185 -0.12 -11.98 -18.39
CA THR A 185 0.85 -10.87 -18.25
C THR A 185 1.33 -10.78 -16.81
N ALA A 186 0.41 -10.75 -15.84
CA ALA A 186 0.77 -10.81 -14.41
C ALA A 186 1.63 -12.03 -14.06
N ARG A 187 1.28 -13.23 -14.53
CA ARG A 187 2.08 -14.45 -14.31
C ARG A 187 3.50 -14.32 -14.87
N THR A 188 3.62 -13.86 -16.12
CA THR A 188 4.90 -13.69 -16.80
C THR A 188 5.78 -12.68 -16.07
N LEU A 189 5.21 -11.53 -15.71
CA LEU A 189 5.94 -10.49 -14.97
C LEU A 189 6.34 -10.95 -13.58
N TRP A 190 5.48 -11.70 -12.88
CA TRP A 190 5.83 -12.29 -11.60
C TRP A 190 7.03 -13.23 -11.73
N LEU A 191 6.96 -14.22 -12.63
CA LEU A 191 8.03 -15.20 -12.83
C LEU A 191 9.36 -14.55 -13.26
N LYS A 192 9.29 -13.44 -13.99
CA LYS A 192 10.47 -12.66 -14.43
C LYS A 192 11.08 -11.82 -13.32
N ASN A 193 10.25 -11.09 -12.56
CA ASN A 193 10.72 -10.03 -11.66
C ASN A 193 10.91 -10.51 -10.21
N CYS A 194 10.31 -11.64 -9.84
CA CYS A 194 10.37 -12.21 -8.50
C CYS A 194 11.70 -12.95 -8.29
N SER A 195 12.61 -12.35 -7.51
CA SER A 195 14.01 -12.79 -7.44
C SER A 195 14.31 -13.91 -6.43
N ASN A 196 13.42 -14.19 -5.48
CA ASN A 196 13.66 -15.22 -4.45
C ASN A 196 12.44 -16.12 -4.07
N PRO A 197 11.58 -16.56 -5.01
CA PRO A 197 10.56 -17.55 -4.68
C PRO A 197 11.15 -18.95 -4.57
N SER A 198 10.56 -19.81 -3.72
CA SER A 198 10.90 -21.25 -3.71
C SER A 198 10.52 -21.91 -5.05
N THR A 199 11.21 -22.98 -5.45
CA THR A 199 10.86 -23.75 -6.67
C THR A 199 9.40 -24.22 -6.64
N LYS A 200 8.89 -24.59 -5.46
CA LYS A 200 7.47 -24.94 -5.26
C LYS A 200 6.54 -23.76 -5.57
N HIS A 201 6.87 -22.55 -5.10
CA HIS A 201 6.08 -21.35 -5.40
C HIS A 201 6.14 -21.00 -6.88
N GLN A 202 7.32 -21.06 -7.51
CA GLN A 202 7.48 -20.82 -8.95
C GLN A 202 6.59 -21.75 -9.78
N GLN A 203 6.63 -23.06 -9.48
CA GLN A 203 5.83 -24.04 -10.19
C GLN A 203 4.33 -23.81 -9.98
N ALA A 204 3.91 -23.54 -8.73
CA ALA A 204 2.51 -23.25 -8.41
C ALA A 204 1.98 -22.04 -9.20
N ILE A 205 2.76 -20.97 -9.31
CA ILE A 205 2.41 -19.77 -10.09
C ILE A 205 2.37 -20.08 -11.60
N ALA A 206 3.38 -20.78 -12.12
CA ALA A 206 3.47 -21.12 -13.54
C ALA A 206 2.29 -21.97 -14.04
N THR A 207 1.78 -22.89 -13.20
CA THR A 207 0.67 -23.79 -13.59
C THR A 207 -0.68 -23.36 -13.04
N SER A 208 -0.79 -22.19 -12.40
CA SER A 208 -2.02 -21.76 -11.73
C SER A 208 -3.13 -21.43 -12.73
N SER A 209 -4.32 -22.00 -12.53
CA SER A 209 -5.56 -21.60 -13.21
C SER A 209 -6.28 -20.42 -12.53
N ASN A 210 -5.93 -20.13 -11.28
CA ASN A 210 -6.43 -18.99 -10.51
C ASN A 210 -5.27 -18.37 -9.73
N LEU A 211 -4.56 -17.47 -10.41
CA LEU A 211 -3.39 -16.76 -9.91
C LEU A 211 -3.69 -15.96 -8.63
N PRO A 212 -4.76 -15.14 -8.53
CA PRO A 212 -5.02 -14.41 -7.29
C PRO A 212 -5.21 -15.32 -6.08
N GLN A 213 -5.95 -16.43 -6.21
CA GLN A 213 -6.08 -17.39 -5.11
C GLN A 213 -4.75 -18.06 -4.77
N THR A 214 -3.99 -18.48 -5.79
CA THR A 214 -2.69 -19.14 -5.59
C THR A 214 -1.70 -18.23 -4.87
N LEU A 215 -1.64 -16.94 -5.25
CA LEU A 215 -0.82 -15.94 -4.58
C LEU A 215 -1.25 -15.71 -3.12
N ALA A 216 -2.56 -15.65 -2.86
CA ALA A 216 -3.09 -15.52 -1.51
C ALA A 216 -2.70 -16.73 -0.65
N ASP A 217 -2.85 -17.95 -1.17
CA ASP A 217 -2.52 -19.19 -0.47
C ASP A 217 -1.02 -19.26 -0.13
N ILE A 218 -0.15 -18.92 -1.09
CA ILE A 218 1.31 -18.88 -0.88
C ILE A 218 1.64 -17.86 0.22
N ARG A 219 1.08 -16.65 0.15
CA ARG A 219 1.31 -15.62 1.17
C ARG A 219 0.89 -16.12 2.55
N HIS A 220 -0.30 -16.70 2.67
CA HIS A 220 -0.81 -17.23 3.94
C HIS A 220 0.07 -18.35 4.50
N ASP A 221 0.56 -19.27 3.66
CA ASP A 221 1.50 -20.32 4.08
C ASP A 221 2.83 -19.73 4.55
N VAL A 222 3.40 -18.77 3.82
CA VAL A 222 4.64 -18.06 4.20
C VAL A 222 4.47 -17.35 5.54
N ASP A 223 3.39 -16.60 5.73
CA ASP A 223 3.13 -15.85 6.95
C ASP A 223 2.91 -16.79 8.15
N ARG A 224 2.13 -17.87 7.95
CA ARG A 224 1.91 -18.90 8.97
C ARG A 224 3.21 -19.58 9.39
N LYS A 225 4.08 -19.95 8.44
CA LYS A 225 5.38 -20.56 8.73
C LYS A 225 6.32 -19.62 9.47
N ALA A 226 6.39 -18.36 9.04
CA ALA A 226 7.19 -17.34 9.72
C ALA A 226 6.71 -17.13 11.17
N LYS A 227 5.39 -17.07 11.39
CA LYS A 227 4.85 -16.94 12.75
C LYS A 227 5.13 -18.16 13.61
N LEU A 228 5.00 -19.36 13.06
CA LEU A 228 5.33 -20.59 13.77
C LEU A 228 6.82 -20.65 14.14
N GLN A 229 7.70 -20.15 13.28
CA GLN A 229 9.14 -20.09 13.55
C GLN A 229 9.45 -19.14 14.72
N GLU A 230 8.85 -17.94 14.75
CA GLU A 230 8.97 -16.99 15.88
C GLU A 230 8.52 -17.62 17.20
N ILE A 231 7.41 -18.36 17.18
CA ILE A 231 6.88 -19.06 18.37
C ILE A 231 7.84 -20.15 18.84
N ARG A 232 8.47 -20.90 17.91
CA ARG A 232 9.47 -21.93 18.23
C ARG A 232 10.69 -21.31 18.90
N GLU A 233 11.22 -20.23 18.34
CA GLU A 233 12.35 -19.49 18.92
C GLU A 233 12.01 -18.95 20.31
N GLY A 234 10.80 -18.41 20.49
CA GLY A 234 10.31 -18.00 21.80
C GLY A 234 10.21 -19.16 22.79
N ALA A 235 9.75 -20.34 22.35
CA ALA A 235 9.70 -21.54 23.17
C ALA A 235 11.10 -22.05 23.56
N ASP A 236 12.06 -22.01 22.64
CA ASP A 236 13.45 -22.38 22.91
C ASP A 236 14.10 -21.43 23.92
N LEU A 237 13.84 -20.12 23.78
CA LEU A 237 14.29 -19.13 24.75
C LEU A 237 13.68 -19.35 26.14
N LEU A 238 12.39 -19.70 26.23
CA LEU A 238 11.77 -20.07 27.50
C LEU A 238 12.46 -21.29 28.12
N ARG A 239 12.79 -22.31 27.32
CA ARG A 239 13.53 -23.49 27.80
C ARG A 239 14.89 -23.09 28.35
N GLU A 240 15.63 -22.24 27.64
CA GLU A 240 16.95 -21.77 28.06
C GLU A 240 16.89 -20.98 29.38
N ILE A 241 15.99 -19.99 29.45
CA ILE A 241 15.84 -19.12 30.62
C ILE A 241 15.42 -19.92 31.87
N PHE A 242 14.51 -20.89 31.72
CA PHE A 242 13.97 -21.64 32.86
C PHE A 242 14.74 -22.92 33.20
N ALA A 243 15.66 -23.39 32.34
CA ALA A 243 16.46 -24.58 32.60
C ALA A 243 17.13 -24.61 33.99
N PRO A 244 17.76 -23.53 34.51
CA PRO A 244 18.37 -23.55 35.83
C PRO A 244 17.34 -23.73 36.97
N ARG A 245 16.13 -23.18 36.80
CA ARG A 245 15.06 -23.33 37.80
C ARG A 245 14.53 -24.75 37.82
N VAL A 246 14.37 -25.37 36.66
CA VAL A 246 14.01 -26.78 36.54
C VAL A 246 15.07 -27.67 37.20
N GLN A 247 16.35 -27.44 36.90
CA GLN A 247 17.47 -28.21 37.49
C GLN A 247 17.55 -28.07 39.02
N SER A 248 17.24 -26.88 39.56
CA SER A 248 17.22 -26.61 41.01
C SER A 248 15.94 -27.08 41.73
N GLY A 249 14.97 -27.68 41.02
CA GLY A 249 13.67 -28.08 41.57
C GLY A 249 12.74 -26.91 41.94
N LYS A 250 13.10 -25.67 41.57
CA LYS A 250 12.27 -24.45 41.79
C LYS A 250 11.15 -24.28 40.76
N MET A 251 11.06 -25.22 39.83
CA MET A 251 10.06 -25.33 38.78
C MET A 251 10.07 -26.78 38.29
N SER A 252 8.91 -27.36 38.01
CA SER A 252 8.80 -28.68 37.40
C SER A 252 8.87 -28.58 35.87
N GLN A 253 9.29 -29.66 35.20
CA GLN A 253 9.26 -29.74 33.73
C GLN A 253 7.84 -29.53 33.19
N LYS A 254 6.83 -30.07 33.88
CA LYS A 254 5.42 -29.93 33.51
C LYS A 254 4.94 -28.47 33.53
N GLU A 255 5.40 -27.68 34.49
CA GLU A 255 5.10 -26.24 34.53
C GLU A 255 5.75 -25.51 33.34
N LEU A 256 6.97 -25.88 32.96
CA LEU A 256 7.66 -25.28 31.81
C LEU A 256 6.95 -25.63 30.50
N ASP A 257 6.56 -26.90 30.34
CA ASP A 257 5.81 -27.37 29.18
C ASP A 257 4.44 -26.68 29.07
N ALA A 258 3.78 -26.39 30.21
CA ALA A 258 2.51 -25.67 30.24
C ALA A 258 2.66 -24.19 29.82
N GLU A 259 3.74 -23.51 30.24
CA GLU A 259 4.01 -22.13 29.80
C GLU A 259 4.34 -22.08 28.30
N ILE A 260 5.11 -23.05 27.79
CA ILE A 260 5.36 -23.18 26.35
C ILE A 260 4.06 -23.45 25.60
N ALA A 261 3.23 -24.40 26.06
CA ALA A 261 1.95 -24.68 25.43
C ALA A 261 1.03 -23.45 25.38
N LYS A 262 1.07 -22.61 26.43
CA LYS A 262 0.34 -21.34 26.49
C LYS A 262 0.85 -20.34 25.44
N LEU A 263 2.16 -20.21 25.23
CA LEU A 263 2.74 -19.37 24.16
C LEU A 263 2.19 -19.78 22.77
N TYR A 264 2.17 -21.08 22.48
CA TYR A 264 1.60 -21.61 21.23
C TYR A 264 0.11 -21.31 21.12
N ALA A 265 -0.68 -21.63 22.15
CA ALA A 265 -2.13 -21.46 22.15
C ALA A 265 -2.55 -19.98 21.99
N GLN A 266 -1.87 -19.06 22.68
CA GLN A 266 -2.11 -17.62 22.55
C GLN A 266 -1.88 -17.08 21.14
N SER A 267 -1.01 -17.75 20.39
CA SER A 267 -0.70 -17.40 19.00
C SER A 267 -1.53 -18.18 17.97
N GLY A 268 -2.47 -19.04 18.41
CA GLY A 268 -3.30 -19.87 17.54
C GLY A 268 -2.61 -21.09 16.95
N PHE A 269 -1.56 -21.59 17.59
CA PHE A 269 -0.82 -22.80 17.18
C PHE A 269 -0.88 -23.88 18.25
N GLU A 270 -0.65 -25.13 17.82
CA GLU A 270 -0.41 -26.25 18.74
C GLU A 270 1.10 -26.45 18.91
N PRO A 271 1.57 -26.75 20.14
CA PRO A 271 2.95 -27.12 20.36
C PRO A 271 3.27 -28.40 19.58
N PRO A 272 4.50 -28.57 19.07
CA PRO A 272 4.89 -29.83 18.45
C PRO A 272 4.64 -30.96 19.44
N THR A 273 3.95 -32.00 19.00
CA THR A 273 3.83 -33.24 19.78
C THR A 273 5.24 -33.69 20.10
N ALA A 274 5.48 -34.16 21.33
CA ALA A 274 6.73 -34.79 21.70
C ALA A 274 6.88 -36.08 20.86
N ALA A 275 7.36 -35.94 19.63
CA ALA A 275 7.78 -37.07 18.83
C ALA A 275 9.08 -37.55 19.46
N THR A 276 9.04 -38.80 19.90
CA THR A 276 10.21 -39.68 20.05
C THR A 276 11.29 -39.28 19.06
N GLY A 277 12.51 -39.03 19.55
CA GLY A 277 13.59 -38.48 18.74
C GLY A 277 13.83 -39.27 17.45
N ASP A 278 13.74 -38.56 16.33
CA ASP A 278 14.45 -38.85 15.07
C ASP A 278 15.11 -37.51 14.73
N SER A 279 16.43 -37.32 14.82
CA SER A 279 17.48 -37.97 14.04
C SER A 279 17.22 -37.95 12.54
N GLN A 280 17.12 -36.75 11.92
CA GLN A 280 17.85 -36.32 10.71
C GLN A 280 17.23 -35.06 10.09
#